data_AF-A0A1J5SW72-F1
#
_entry.id   AF-A0A1J5SW72-F1
#
_cell.length_a   1.000
_cell.length_b   1.000
_cell.length_c   1.000
_cell.angle_alpha   90.00
_cell.angle_beta   90.00
_cell.angle_gamma   90.00
#
_symmetry.space_group_name_H-M   'P 1'
#
loop_
_entity.id
_entity.type
_entity.pdbx_description
1 polymer ?
#
loop_
_entity_poly.entity_id
_entity_poly.type
_entity_poly.pdbx_seq_one_letter_code
_entity_poly.pdbx_strand_id
1 'polypeptide(L)'
;MKDEKSILIQQTENVQSARQIRFTGINEIKKLKKVLKAYIKEAIEVEKAGLKVEMKKTTEFKMPEEFKIVLDDMPELKKAFYALTPGRQRGYLLYFSSAKQSKTRESRIEKYLDKILAGKGLED
;
A
#
# COMPACT_ATOMS: atom_id res chain seq x y z
N MET A 1 13.73 2.28 -13.17
CA MET A 1 14.18 3.62 -13.58
C MET A 1 15.12 4.17 -12.52
N LYS A 2 16.24 4.77 -12.91
CA LYS A 2 17.19 5.41 -11.98
C LYS A 2 16.81 6.88 -11.77
N ASP A 3 16.81 7.36 -10.53
CA ASP A 3 16.54 8.77 -10.23
C ASP A 3 17.84 9.57 -10.08
N GLU A 4 18.55 9.80 -11.19
CA GLU A 4 19.85 10.49 -11.18
C GLU A 4 19.79 11.94 -10.69
N LYS A 5 18.60 12.57 -10.76
CA LYS A 5 18.38 13.94 -10.30
C LYS A 5 17.82 14.04 -8.89
N SER A 6 17.54 12.90 -8.24
CA SER A 6 16.95 12.85 -6.90
C SER A 6 15.67 13.69 -6.77
N ILE A 7 14.82 13.69 -7.81
CA ILE A 7 13.57 14.47 -7.87
C ILE A 7 12.32 13.60 -7.68
N LEU A 8 12.48 12.28 -7.60
CA LEU A 8 11.39 11.34 -7.34
C LEU A 8 11.22 11.15 -5.85
N ILE A 9 10.03 11.49 -5.34
CA ILE A 9 9.70 11.31 -3.93
C ILE A 9 8.63 10.24 -3.75
N GLN A 10 8.72 9.56 -2.62
CA GLN A 10 7.68 8.65 -2.14
C GLN A 10 6.60 9.47 -1.42
N GLN A 11 5.33 9.21 -1.72
CA GLN A 11 4.23 10.00 -1.14
C GLN A 11 4.06 9.75 0.36
N THR A 12 4.04 8.48 0.77
CA THR A 12 3.92 8.02 2.17
C THR A 12 4.73 6.74 2.35
N GLU A 13 5.07 6.40 3.59
CA GLU A 13 5.82 5.19 3.94
C GLU A 13 5.22 3.87 3.42
N ASN A 14 3.90 3.84 3.20
CA ASN A 14 3.18 2.64 2.74
C ASN A 14 3.20 2.47 1.20
N VAL A 15 3.62 3.48 0.45
CA VAL A 15 3.79 3.40 -1.01
C VAL A 15 5.06 2.61 -1.35
N GLN A 16 4.93 1.49 -2.07
CA GLN A 16 6.07 0.64 -2.37
C GLN A 16 6.84 1.10 -3.62
N SER A 17 6.18 1.09 -4.77
CA SER A 17 6.82 1.34 -6.08
C SER A 17 6.59 2.74 -6.63
N ALA A 18 5.39 3.30 -6.42
CA ALA A 18 5.03 4.58 -7.02
C ALA A 18 5.94 5.71 -6.50
N ARG A 19 6.27 6.63 -7.41
CA ARG A 19 7.05 7.83 -7.14
C ARG A 19 6.37 9.03 -7.76
N GLN A 20 6.57 10.20 -7.16
CA GLN A 20 6.00 11.46 -7.60
C GLN A 20 7.11 12.46 -7.88
N ILE A 21 6.91 13.30 -8.90
CA ILE A 21 7.63 14.56 -9.03
C ILE A 21 6.62 15.64 -8.66
N ARG A 22 6.98 16.51 -7.70
CA ARG A 22 6.12 17.63 -7.28
C ARG A 22 6.67 18.94 -7.82
N PHE A 23 5.77 19.82 -8.23
CA PHE A 23 6.08 21.17 -8.68
C PHE A 23 5.13 22.15 -8.02
N THR A 24 5.59 23.37 -7.77
CA THR A 24 4.78 24.46 -7.22
C THR A 24 4.41 25.51 -8.27
N GLY A 25 5.01 25.44 -9.46
CA GLY A 25 4.71 26.36 -10.55
C GLY A 25 5.25 25.94 -11.92
N ILE A 26 4.73 26.59 -12.96
CA ILE A 26 5.02 26.27 -14.37
C ILE A 26 6.51 26.46 -14.71
N ASN A 27 7.18 27.42 -14.06
CA ASN A 27 8.59 27.70 -14.33
C ASN A 27 9.52 26.54 -13.95
N GLU A 28 9.18 25.78 -12.90
CA GLU A 28 9.94 24.58 -12.51
C GLU A 28 9.81 23.49 -13.57
N ILE A 29 8.59 23.28 -14.08
CA ILE A 29 8.31 22.33 -15.16
C ILE A 29 9.12 22.71 -16.42
N LYS A 30 9.16 24.00 -16.78
CA LYS A 30 9.95 24.50 -17.93
C LYS A 30 11.44 24.22 -17.75
N LYS A 31 12.00 24.50 -16.56
CA LYS A 31 13.42 24.23 -16.24
C LYS A 31 13.74 22.73 -16.31
N LEU A 32 12.84 21.88 -15.84
CA LEU A 32 13.03 20.43 -15.79
C LEU A 32 12.57 19.69 -17.06
N LYS A 33 12.06 20.38 -18.07
CA LYS A 33 11.48 19.79 -19.30
C LYS A 33 12.35 18.70 -19.93
N LYS A 34 13.67 18.90 -20.02
CA LYS A 34 14.59 17.90 -20.59
C LYS A 34 14.67 16.64 -19.71
N VAL A 35 14.77 16.81 -18.40
CA VAL A 35 14.80 15.71 -17.42
C VAL A 35 13.49 14.92 -17.45
N LEU A 36 12.35 15.62 -17.43
CA LEU A 36 11.03 14.96 -17.45
C LEU A 36 10.84 14.09 -18.70
N LYS A 37 11.23 14.61 -19.86
CA LYS A 37 11.18 13.82 -21.10
C LYS A 37 12.10 12.60 -21.05
N ALA A 38 13.28 12.70 -20.44
CA ALA A 38 14.19 11.57 -20.28
C ALA A 38 13.58 10.51 -19.36
N TYR A 39 13.04 10.90 -18.20
CA TYR A 39 12.40 9.98 -17.25
C TYR A 39 11.18 9.28 -17.86
N ILE A 40 10.34 10.00 -18.61
CA ILE A 40 9.19 9.40 -19.30
C ILE A 40 9.66 8.35 -20.32
N LYS A 41 10.70 8.64 -21.10
CA LYS A 41 11.26 7.66 -22.05
C LYS A 41 11.82 6.44 -21.34
N GLU A 42 12.59 6.63 -20.28
CA GLU A 42 13.13 5.50 -19.50
C GLU A 42 12.00 4.66 -18.88
N ALA A 43 10.96 5.28 -18.33
CA ALA A 43 9.80 4.58 -17.80
C ALA A 43 9.09 3.73 -18.88
N ILE A 44 8.96 4.25 -20.10
CA ILE A 44 8.41 3.49 -21.23
C ILE A 44 9.29 2.28 -21.58
N GLU A 45 10.61 2.43 -21.62
CA GLU A 45 11.51 1.33 -21.93
C GLU A 45 11.55 0.27 -20.81
N VAL A 46 11.45 0.68 -19.55
CA VAL A 46 11.30 -0.22 -18.39
C VAL A 46 10.02 -1.05 -18.51
N GLU A 47 8.91 -0.43 -18.89
CA GLU A 47 7.63 -1.11 -19.09
C GLU A 47 7.70 -2.10 -20.27
N LYS A 48 8.26 -1.67 -21.41
CA LYS A 48 8.48 -2.56 -22.57
C LYS A 48 9.37 -3.75 -22.26
N ALA A 49 10.37 -3.56 -21.39
CA ALA A 49 11.23 -4.63 -20.91
C ALA A 49 10.54 -5.57 -19.90
N GLY A 50 9.30 -5.28 -19.49
CA GLY A 50 8.53 -6.10 -18.56
C GLY A 50 9.08 -6.11 -17.14
N LEU A 51 9.93 -5.14 -16.78
CA LEU A 51 10.56 -5.07 -15.47
C LEU A 51 9.51 -4.70 -14.42
N LYS A 52 9.37 -5.54 -13.38
CA LYS A 52 8.45 -5.30 -12.28
C LYS A 52 9.20 -5.06 -10.99
N VAL A 53 8.64 -4.18 -10.16
CA VAL A 53 9.09 -4.01 -8.78
C VAL A 53 8.52 -5.16 -7.96
N GLU A 54 9.37 -5.89 -7.26
CA GLU A 54 8.92 -6.87 -6.27
C GLU A 54 8.17 -6.15 -5.15
N MET A 55 6.89 -6.47 -5.01
CA MET A 55 6.07 -5.93 -3.93
C MET A 55 6.20 -6.79 -2.69
N LYS A 56 6.17 -6.14 -1.52
CA LYS A 56 6.07 -6.82 -0.23
C LYS A 56 4.84 -7.72 -0.20
N LYS A 57 5.04 -8.96 0.20
CA LYS A 57 3.99 -9.95 0.48
C LYS A 57 3.18 -9.50 1.70
N THR A 58 1.92 -9.91 1.77
CA THR A 58 1.06 -9.60 2.92
C THR A 58 1.66 -10.05 4.25
N THR A 59 2.40 -11.17 4.24
CA THR A 59 3.09 -11.74 5.41
C THR A 59 4.17 -10.83 6.00
N GLU A 60 4.64 -9.83 5.24
CA GLU A 60 5.64 -8.86 5.70
C GLU A 60 4.99 -7.68 6.45
N PHE A 61 3.66 -7.58 6.44
CA PHE A 61 2.93 -6.55 7.18
C PHE A 61 2.64 -7.03 8.60
N LYS A 62 2.76 -6.12 9.55
CA LYS A 62 2.47 -6.40 10.95
C LYS A 62 1.02 -6.85 11.10
N MET A 63 0.85 -8.06 11.66
CA MET A 63 -0.41 -8.55 12.18
C MET A 63 -0.51 -8.09 13.64
N PRO A 64 -1.49 -7.25 14.01
CA PRO A 64 -1.72 -6.96 15.42
C PRO A 64 -2.11 -8.22 16.18
N GLU A 65 -1.59 -8.40 17.39
CA GLU A 65 -1.89 -9.57 18.21
C GLU A 65 -3.39 -9.70 18.50
N GLU A 66 -4.09 -8.58 18.66
CA GLU A 66 -5.53 -8.56 18.89
C GLU A 66 -6.30 -9.14 17.69
N PHE A 67 -5.84 -8.86 16.46
CA PHE A 67 -6.46 -9.43 15.28
C PHE A 67 -6.12 -10.91 15.12
N LYS A 68 -4.91 -11.31 15.46
CA LYS A 68 -4.48 -12.70 15.45
C LYS A 68 -5.34 -13.56 16.39
N ILE A 69 -5.59 -13.07 17.61
CA ILE A 69 -6.48 -13.73 18.59
C ILE A 69 -7.88 -13.94 17.97
N VAL A 70 -8.47 -12.87 17.40
CA VAL A 70 -9.79 -12.96 16.78
C VAL A 70 -9.82 -13.96 15.61
N LEU A 71 -8.77 -14.03 14.79
CA LEU A 71 -8.68 -15.01 13.70
C LEU A 71 -8.56 -16.45 14.23
N ASP A 72 -7.85 -16.65 15.34
CA ASP A 72 -7.68 -17.97 15.94
C ASP A 72 -8.97 -18.45 16.62
N ASP A 73 -9.75 -17.54 17.20
CA ASP A 73 -11.05 -17.82 17.82
C ASP A 73 -12.20 -17.95 16.81
N MET A 74 -12.08 -17.36 15.61
CA MET A 74 -13.11 -17.37 14.56
C MET A 74 -12.60 -17.97 13.25
N PRO A 75 -12.65 -19.31 13.07
CA PRO A 75 -12.16 -19.98 11.86
C PRO A 75 -12.80 -19.49 10.55
N GLU A 76 -14.08 -19.12 10.58
CA GLU A 76 -14.79 -18.58 9.42
C GLU A 76 -14.20 -17.22 9.00
N LEU A 77 -13.98 -16.32 9.95
CA LEU A 77 -13.35 -15.03 9.71
C LEU A 77 -11.93 -15.21 9.17
N LYS A 78 -11.16 -16.16 9.74
CA LYS A 78 -9.81 -16.49 9.26
C LYS A 78 -9.84 -16.88 7.78
N LYS A 79 -10.75 -17.79 7.41
CA LYS A 79 -10.92 -18.19 6.02
C LYS A 79 -11.32 -17.02 5.13
N ALA A 80 -12.27 -16.19 5.57
CA ALA A 80 -12.72 -15.03 4.82
C ALA A 80 -11.59 -14.00 4.59
N PHE A 81 -10.82 -13.69 5.65
CA PHE A 81 -9.67 -12.79 5.58
C PHE A 81 -8.62 -13.27 4.58
N TYR A 82 -8.23 -14.55 4.64
CA TYR A 82 -7.23 -15.10 3.72
C TYR A 82 -7.77 -15.27 2.29
N ALA A 83 -9.08 -15.30 2.08
CA ALA A 83 -9.70 -15.28 0.76
C ALA A 83 -9.74 -13.88 0.12
N LEU A 84 -9.55 -12.81 0.90
CA LEU A 84 -9.44 -11.44 0.37
C LEU A 84 -8.23 -11.31 -0.57
N THR A 85 -8.28 -10.37 -1.51
CA THR A 85 -7.11 -10.04 -2.32
C THR A 85 -5.96 -9.53 -1.44
N PRO A 86 -4.68 -9.73 -1.84
CA PRO A 86 -3.54 -9.21 -1.07
C PRO A 86 -3.64 -7.70 -0.79
N GLY A 87 -4.23 -6.93 -1.72
CA GLY A 87 -4.51 -5.50 -1.51
C GLY A 87 -5.44 -5.24 -0.33
N ARG A 88 -6.58 -5.96 -0.26
CA ARG A 88 -7.56 -5.84 0.82
C ARG A 88 -6.99 -6.30 2.16
N GLN A 89 -6.29 -7.44 2.19
CA GLN A 89 -5.63 -7.93 3.41
C GLN A 89 -4.64 -6.88 3.95
N ARG A 90 -3.75 -6.38 3.09
CA ARG A 90 -2.78 -5.34 3.47
C ARG A 90 -3.46 -4.07 4.00
N GLY A 91 -4.56 -3.65 3.36
CA GLY A 91 -5.37 -2.52 3.82
C GLY A 91 -5.79 -2.68 5.29
N TYR A 92 -6.41 -3.81 5.63
CA TYR A 92 -6.80 -4.11 7.00
C TYR A 92 -5.62 -4.14 7.97
N LEU A 93 -4.54 -4.84 7.61
CA LEU A 93 -3.35 -4.93 8.47
C LEU A 93 -2.74 -3.55 8.77
N LEU A 94 -2.64 -2.69 7.75
CA LEU A 94 -2.16 -1.32 7.92
C LEU A 94 -3.12 -0.49 8.78
N TYR A 95 -4.42 -0.56 8.52
CA TYR A 95 -5.41 0.20 9.27
C TYR A 95 -5.45 -0.21 10.75
N PHE A 96 -5.48 -1.51 11.04
CA PHE A 96 -5.45 -2.00 12.42
C PHE A 96 -4.12 -1.65 13.09
N SER A 97 -2.97 -1.88 12.43
CA SER A 97 -1.65 -1.59 13.00
C SER A 97 -1.36 -0.10 13.20
N SER A 98 -2.04 0.80 12.48
CA SER A 98 -1.84 2.25 12.62
C SER A 98 -2.32 2.80 13.97
N ALA A 99 -3.19 2.09 14.70
CA ALA A 99 -3.63 2.50 16.04
C ALA A 99 -2.59 2.09 17.10
N LYS A 100 -2.12 3.08 17.88
CA LYS A 100 -1.14 2.85 18.95
C LYS A 100 -1.73 2.14 20.17
N GLN A 101 -2.97 2.44 20.52
CA GLN A 101 -3.67 1.87 21.69
C GLN A 101 -4.35 0.54 21.34
N SER A 102 -4.22 -0.47 22.21
CA SER A 102 -4.85 -1.80 22.07
C SER A 102 -6.35 -1.70 21.86
N LYS A 103 -7.03 -0.95 22.74
CA LYS A 103 -8.48 -0.75 22.69
C LYS A 103 -8.98 -0.19 21.35
N THR A 104 -8.19 0.70 20.72
CA THR A 104 -8.53 1.23 19.39
C THR A 104 -8.31 0.20 18.28
N ARG A 105 -7.32 -0.69 18.42
CA ARG A 105 -7.14 -1.80 17.49
C ARG A 105 -8.32 -2.77 17.57
N GLU A 106 -8.68 -3.18 18.78
CA GLU A 106 -9.84 -4.03 19.06
C GLU A 106 -11.13 -3.44 18.47
N SER A 107 -11.44 -2.17 18.77
CA SER A 107 -12.65 -1.53 18.23
C SER A 107 -12.66 -1.44 16.71
N ARG A 108 -11.49 -1.26 16.08
CA ARG A 108 -11.36 -1.28 14.62
C ARG A 108 -11.56 -2.68 14.07
N ILE A 109 -11.02 -3.71 14.71
CA ILE A 109 -11.19 -5.10 14.28
C ILE A 109 -12.67 -5.46 14.34
N GLU A 110 -13.31 -5.23 15.48
CA GLU A 110 -14.73 -5.52 15.72
C GLU A 110 -15.63 -4.84 14.68
N LYS A 111 -15.41 -3.55 14.42
CA LYS A 111 -16.17 -2.78 13.42
C LYS A 111 -16.13 -3.37 12.01
N TYR A 112 -15.06 -4.09 11.65
CA TYR A 112 -14.83 -4.55 10.29
C TYR A 112 -14.99 -6.07 10.11
N LEU A 113 -15.40 -6.81 11.14
CA LEU A 113 -15.64 -8.26 11.05
C LEU A 113 -16.65 -8.61 9.94
N ASP A 114 -17.82 -7.97 9.96
CA ASP A 114 -18.87 -8.22 8.96
C ASP A 114 -18.41 -7.93 7.54
N LYS A 115 -17.60 -6.88 7.35
CA LYS A 115 -17.02 -6.54 6.04
C LYS A 115 -16.05 -7.62 5.56
N ILE A 116 -15.19 -8.11 6.44
CA ILE A 116 -14.24 -9.19 6.11
C ILE A 116 -15.00 -10.47 5.77
N LEU A 117 -16.02 -10.83 6.56
CA LEU A 117 -16.89 -11.98 6.29
C LEU A 117 -17.62 -11.85 4.94
N ALA A 118 -18.03 -10.65 4.57
CA ALA A 118 -18.62 -10.35 3.26
C ALA A 118 -17.60 -10.26 2.11
N GLY A 119 -16.30 -10.53 2.35
CA GLY A 119 -15.26 -10.47 1.33
C GLY A 119 -14.89 -9.05 0.86
N LYS A 120 -15.29 -8.02 1.63
CA LYS A 120 -15.09 -6.60 1.32
C LYS A 120 -13.78 -6.08 1.90
N GLY A 121 -13.24 -5.03 1.29
CA GLY A 121 -12.16 -4.21 1.81
C GLY A 121 -12.64 -3.07 2.70
N LEU A 122 -11.69 -2.32 3.26
CA LEU A 122 -11.97 -1.17 4.12
C LEU A 122 -12.91 -0.13 3.47
N GLU A 123 -12.65 0.18 2.20
CA GLU A 123 -13.33 1.23 1.41
C GLU A 123 -14.44 0.69 0.48
N ASP A 124 -14.78 -0.60 0.58
CA ASP A 124 -15.87 -1.26 -0.19
C ASP A 124 -17.25 -1.21 0.52
#